data_AF-A0A0M9EN76-F1
#
_entry.id   AF-A0A0M9EN76-F1
#
_cell.length_a   1.000
_cell.length_b   1.000
_cell.length_c   1.000
_cell.angle_alpha   90.00
_cell.angle_beta   90.00
_cell.angle_gamma   90.00
#
_symmetry.space_group_name_H-M   'P 1'
#
loop_
_entity.id
_entity.type
_entity.pdbx_description
1 polymer ?
#
loop_
_entity_poly.entity_id
_entity_poly.type
_entity_poly.pdbx_seq_one_letter_code
_entity_poly.pdbx_strand_id
1 'polypeptide(L)'
;MRLSTILAGAALFSSSQALNILLNNDDGFGSGNLREMYRLFKEKGHNVWLVAPATKQSGKGGTSDFTAEGNLTGPSQYDLIPKGAPSVGSDPKDSQIWYYNGTPAACTFVALDYVLPRYANFSVPDLVVTGPNYGTNLGGFVWTLSGTAGAAYAATNRGLPAIAISASNQEVPYFEVTNRTNPATWAAQASVKFVENFIATAAKNGPLLPIGYGVNVNLPVLTEKDHDPEFVQTRFTGNAHVNEAVLDPEKGTFTWANIKPYAAGVNACINGNCSLPGETYVVENGKASVSFYTVDYTAPETEYTESLIDRVASFIGK
;
A
#
# COMPACT_ATOMS: atom_id res chain seq x y z
N MET A 1 17.57 -36.78 -51.88
CA MET A 1 17.47 -35.39 -51.37
C MET A 1 16.58 -35.41 -50.15
N ARG A 2 17.14 -35.18 -48.95
CA ARG A 2 16.39 -35.11 -47.69
C ARG A 2 15.75 -33.72 -47.59
N LEU A 3 14.42 -33.64 -47.53
CA LEU A 3 13.72 -32.41 -47.16
C LEU A 3 13.80 -32.26 -45.64
N SER A 4 14.53 -31.25 -45.18
CA SER A 4 14.55 -30.82 -43.78
C SER A 4 13.40 -29.84 -43.55
N THR A 5 12.38 -30.27 -42.83
CA THR A 5 11.32 -29.42 -42.28
C THR A 5 11.87 -28.66 -41.08
N ILE A 6 12.07 -27.35 -41.22
CA ILE A 6 12.34 -26.45 -40.09
C ILE A 6 10.99 -26.16 -39.42
N LEU A 7 10.74 -26.76 -38.26
CA LEU A 7 9.69 -26.29 -37.35
C LEU A 7 10.13 -24.95 -36.77
N ALA A 8 9.52 -23.86 -37.24
CA ALA A 8 9.57 -22.58 -36.54
C ALA A 8 8.70 -22.70 -35.28
N GLY A 9 9.34 -22.82 -34.12
CA GLY A 9 8.66 -22.71 -32.84
C GLY A 9 8.14 -21.28 -32.68
N ALA A 10 6.84 -21.09 -32.85
CA ALA A 10 6.16 -19.88 -32.42
C ALA A 10 6.16 -19.87 -30.89
N ALA A 11 7.10 -19.16 -30.28
CA ALA A 11 7.00 -18.77 -28.89
C ALA A 11 5.75 -17.89 -28.76
N LEU A 12 4.69 -18.45 -28.18
CA LEU A 12 3.54 -17.68 -27.71
C LEU A 12 4.03 -16.81 -26.54
N PHE A 13 4.58 -15.63 -26.86
CA PHE A 13 4.67 -14.56 -25.90
C PHE A 13 3.23 -14.17 -25.55
N SER A 14 2.74 -14.65 -24.41
CA SER A 14 1.60 -14.03 -23.75
C SER A 14 2.04 -12.61 -23.40
N SER A 15 1.74 -11.64 -24.25
CA SER A 15 1.93 -10.24 -23.91
C SER A 15 0.99 -9.93 -22.75
N SER A 16 1.49 -10.03 -21.51
CA SER A 16 0.95 -9.25 -20.42
C SER A 16 0.91 -7.81 -20.92
N GLN A 17 -0.27 -7.23 -21.01
CA GLN A 17 -0.43 -5.87 -21.52
C GLN A 17 0.23 -4.95 -20.48
N ALA A 18 1.23 -4.17 -20.90
CA ALA A 18 1.91 -3.25 -20.01
C ALA A 18 0.90 -2.27 -19.39
N LEU A 19 0.71 -2.36 -18.08
CA LEU A 19 -0.14 -1.45 -17.31
C LEU A 19 0.54 -0.11 -17.02
N ASN A 20 -0.28 0.93 -16.87
CA ASN A 20 0.08 2.20 -16.26
C ASN A 20 -0.08 2.09 -14.74
N ILE A 21 1.03 2.09 -14.01
CA ILE A 21 1.05 1.89 -12.56
C ILE A 21 1.46 3.19 -11.87
N LEU A 22 0.66 3.65 -10.91
CA LEU A 22 1.03 4.72 -9.99
C LEU A 22 1.53 4.16 -8.67
N LEU A 23 2.73 4.55 -8.26
CA LEU A 23 3.32 4.19 -6.97
C LEU A 23 3.28 5.35 -5.97
N ASN A 24 3.05 5.02 -4.70
CA ASN A 24 3.06 5.94 -3.56
C ASN A 24 3.52 5.19 -2.28
N ASN A 25 3.76 5.87 -1.16
CA ASN A 25 4.01 5.28 0.17
C ASN A 25 3.85 6.34 1.28
N ASP A 26 4.19 5.99 2.52
CA ASP A 26 4.36 6.94 3.63
C ASP A 26 5.78 7.03 4.18
N ASP A 27 6.72 6.23 3.68
CA ASP A 27 8.14 6.35 4.04
C ASP A 27 8.86 7.49 3.32
N GLY A 28 8.30 7.97 2.20
CA GLY A 28 8.87 9.01 1.36
C GLY A 28 9.47 8.48 0.05
N PHE A 29 9.62 9.38 -0.93
CA PHE A 29 10.07 9.03 -2.29
C PHE A 29 11.51 8.50 -2.37
N GLY A 30 12.30 8.66 -1.31
CA GLY A 30 13.70 8.19 -1.22
C GLY A 30 13.84 6.79 -0.63
N SER A 31 12.75 6.12 -0.24
CA SER A 31 12.84 4.83 0.45
C SER A 31 13.32 3.70 -0.47
N GLY A 32 14.16 2.81 0.07
CA GLY A 32 14.70 1.68 -0.66
C GLY A 32 13.64 0.68 -1.13
N ASN A 33 12.64 0.36 -0.29
CA ASN A 33 11.55 -0.56 -0.65
C ASN A 33 10.79 -0.06 -1.89
N LEU A 34 10.37 1.22 -1.87
CA LEU A 34 9.62 1.84 -2.95
C LEU A 34 10.44 1.94 -4.25
N ARG A 35 11.72 2.32 -4.14
CA ARG A 35 12.60 2.46 -5.31
C ARG A 35 12.94 1.12 -5.96
N GLU A 36 13.12 0.06 -5.17
CA GLU A 36 13.29 -1.29 -5.71
C GLU A 36 12.00 -1.79 -6.36
N MET A 37 10.82 -1.52 -5.79
CA MET A 37 9.55 -1.87 -6.41
C MET A 37 9.33 -1.11 -7.73
N TYR A 38 9.63 0.18 -7.76
CA TYR A 38 9.65 0.99 -8.99
C TYR A 38 10.54 0.37 -10.06
N ARG A 39 11.81 0.07 -9.73
CA ARG A 39 12.75 -0.57 -10.65
C ARG A 39 12.22 -1.90 -11.20
N LEU A 40 11.69 -2.76 -10.34
CA LEU A 40 11.20 -4.08 -10.72
C LEU A 40 9.96 -4.02 -11.62
N PHE A 41 8.99 -3.14 -11.35
CA PHE A 41 7.85 -2.96 -12.26
C PHE A 41 8.29 -2.42 -13.63
N LYS A 42 9.26 -1.50 -13.67
CA LYS A 42 9.86 -1.02 -14.93
C LYS A 42 10.55 -2.16 -15.70
N GLU A 43 11.30 -3.02 -15.01
CA GLU A 43 11.93 -4.21 -15.60
C GLU A 43 10.91 -5.22 -16.17
N LYS A 44 9.71 -5.27 -15.59
CA LYS A 44 8.58 -6.06 -16.12
C LYS A 44 7.90 -5.43 -17.34
N GLY A 45 8.29 -4.22 -17.73
CA GLY A 45 7.79 -3.53 -18.92
C GLY A 45 6.57 -2.64 -18.65
N HIS A 46 6.19 -2.43 -17.38
CA HIS A 46 5.11 -1.51 -17.03
C HIS A 46 5.50 -0.04 -17.24
N ASN A 47 4.49 0.79 -17.47
CA ASN A 47 4.63 2.24 -17.46
C ASN A 47 4.40 2.77 -16.04
N VAL A 48 5.48 3.00 -15.29
CA VAL A 48 5.41 3.29 -13.86
C VAL A 48 5.71 4.75 -13.59
N TRP A 49 4.86 5.39 -12.79
CA TRP A 49 5.09 6.72 -12.22
C TRP A 49 5.04 6.63 -10.71
N LEU A 50 5.88 7.38 -10.02
CA LEU A 50 5.95 7.41 -8.57
C LEU A 50 5.69 8.82 -8.10
N VAL A 51 4.73 9.00 -7.19
CA VAL A 51 4.48 10.27 -6.50
C VAL A 51 4.32 9.96 -5.02
N ALA A 52 5.27 10.41 -4.21
CA ALA A 52 5.32 10.07 -2.80
C ALA A 52 5.69 11.30 -1.93
N PRO A 53 5.52 11.23 -0.61
CA PRO A 53 5.90 12.32 0.28
C PRO A 53 7.38 12.72 0.15
N ALA A 54 7.65 14.01 0.27
CA ALA A 54 9.01 14.56 0.32
C ALA A 54 9.75 14.10 1.57
N THR A 55 9.04 13.88 2.68
CA THR A 55 9.59 13.40 3.96
C THR A 55 8.71 12.27 4.50
N LYS A 56 9.21 11.50 5.47
CA LYS A 56 8.46 10.41 6.10
C LYS A 56 7.17 10.91 6.77
N GLN A 57 6.08 10.19 6.57
CA GLN A 57 4.71 10.51 7.01
C GLN A 57 4.01 9.30 7.69
N SER A 58 4.73 8.52 8.49
CA SER A 58 4.15 7.40 9.23
C SER A 58 3.06 7.86 10.22
N GLY A 59 2.03 7.02 10.41
CA GLY A 59 0.96 7.28 11.40
C GLY A 59 -0.05 8.35 10.99
N LYS A 60 -0.12 8.71 9.69
CA LYS A 60 -1.03 9.75 9.18
C LYS A 60 -2.43 9.24 8.82
N GLY A 61 -2.64 7.93 8.79
CA GLY A 61 -3.91 7.34 8.38
C GLY A 61 -4.42 7.90 7.06
N GLY A 62 -5.72 8.15 6.99
CA GLY A 62 -6.38 8.79 5.84
C GLY A 62 -6.26 10.32 5.75
N THR A 63 -5.38 10.96 6.54
CA THR A 63 -5.24 12.43 6.51
C THR A 63 -4.80 12.91 5.13
N SER A 64 -5.43 13.96 4.61
CA SER A 64 -5.17 14.54 3.27
C SER A 64 -4.66 15.98 3.36
N ASP A 65 -3.59 16.20 4.13
CA ASP A 65 -3.01 17.53 4.28
C ASP A 65 -2.21 17.91 3.03
N PHE A 66 -2.72 18.92 2.32
CA PHE A 66 -1.98 19.65 1.30
C PHE A 66 -1.17 20.76 1.98
N THR A 67 0.11 20.90 1.63
CA THR A 67 0.92 21.96 2.22
C THR A 67 0.38 23.34 1.86
N ALA A 68 0.44 24.26 2.83
CA ALA A 68 0.19 25.69 2.60
C ALA A 68 1.44 26.42 2.07
N GLU A 69 2.60 25.75 2.06
CA GLU A 69 3.87 26.32 1.67
C GLU A 69 4.18 26.00 0.20
N GLY A 70 4.47 27.02 -0.61
CA GLY A 70 4.86 26.84 -2.00
C GLY A 70 6.21 26.13 -2.19
N ASN A 71 7.04 26.12 -1.15
CA ASN A 71 8.40 25.57 -1.17
C ASN A 71 8.63 24.69 0.07
N LEU A 72 9.62 23.79 0.00
CA LEU A 72 10.03 22.97 1.12
C LEU A 72 10.63 23.82 2.24
N THR A 73 10.12 23.67 3.46
CA THR A 73 10.59 24.39 4.66
C THR A 73 11.86 23.79 5.25
N GLY A 74 12.17 22.54 4.92
CA GLY A 74 13.41 21.82 5.18
C GLY A 74 13.81 20.97 3.96
N PRO A 75 14.94 20.26 4.00
CA PRO A 75 15.27 19.30 2.96
C PRO A 75 14.26 18.14 2.93
N SER A 76 14.16 17.47 1.78
CA SER A 76 13.42 16.21 1.68
C SER A 76 14.17 15.08 2.42
N GLN A 77 13.55 13.91 2.50
CA GLN A 77 14.16 12.68 3.02
C GLN A 77 15.56 12.47 2.41
N TYR A 78 16.53 12.14 3.27
CA TYR A 78 17.94 11.91 2.93
C TYR A 78 18.62 13.07 2.16
N ASP A 79 18.16 14.30 2.38
CA ASP A 79 18.68 15.52 1.75
C ASP A 79 18.69 15.48 0.21
N LEU A 80 17.82 14.67 -0.39
CA LEU A 80 17.75 14.47 -1.83
C LEU A 80 17.36 15.75 -2.58
N ILE A 81 16.47 16.54 -1.99
CA ILE A 81 16.02 17.84 -2.47
C ILE A 81 16.30 18.88 -1.39
N PRO A 82 16.98 19.99 -1.72
CA PRO A 82 17.32 21.01 -0.74
C PRO A 82 16.10 21.80 -0.27
N LYS A 83 16.20 22.36 0.95
CA LYS A 83 15.29 23.38 1.45
C LYS A 83 15.12 24.52 0.43
N GLY A 84 13.89 25.02 0.29
CA GLY A 84 13.56 26.11 -0.63
C GLY A 84 13.27 25.66 -2.06
N ALA A 85 13.45 24.38 -2.40
CA ALA A 85 12.87 23.82 -3.63
C ALA A 85 11.32 23.91 -3.60
N PRO A 86 10.63 23.87 -4.75
CA PRO A 86 9.17 23.84 -4.79
C PRO A 86 8.56 22.69 -3.97
N SER A 87 7.32 22.83 -3.51
CA SER A 87 6.64 21.80 -2.72
C SER A 87 6.32 20.53 -3.50
N VAL A 88 6.34 20.59 -4.83
CA VAL A 88 6.19 19.46 -5.75
C VAL A 88 7.26 19.52 -6.82
N GLY A 89 7.89 18.39 -7.13
CA GLY A 89 8.91 18.33 -8.17
C GLY A 89 9.35 16.90 -8.48
N SER A 90 10.10 16.74 -9.56
CA SER A 90 10.68 15.45 -9.93
C SER A 90 12.03 15.21 -9.25
N ASP A 91 12.38 13.94 -9.10
CA ASP A 91 13.72 13.50 -8.75
C ASP A 91 14.74 13.97 -9.81
N PRO A 92 15.93 14.47 -9.42
CA PRO A 92 16.94 14.95 -10.37
C PRO A 92 17.51 13.88 -11.29
N LYS A 93 17.41 12.59 -10.92
CA LYS A 93 17.96 11.44 -11.64
C LYS A 93 16.91 10.69 -12.46
N ASP A 94 15.62 10.88 -12.16
CA ASP A 94 14.53 10.22 -12.88
C ASP A 94 13.25 11.09 -12.89
N SER A 95 12.86 11.55 -14.08
CA SER A 95 11.70 12.42 -14.29
C SER A 95 10.33 11.77 -14.02
N GLN A 96 10.27 10.44 -13.85
CA GLN A 96 9.03 9.72 -13.53
C GLN A 96 8.81 9.51 -12.03
N ILE A 97 9.76 9.96 -11.22
CA ILE A 97 9.70 9.90 -9.77
C ILE A 97 9.51 11.33 -9.25
N TRP A 98 8.47 11.53 -8.46
CA TRP A 98 8.06 12.83 -7.95
C TRP A 98 7.95 12.80 -6.43
N TYR A 99 8.29 13.92 -5.83
CA TYR A 99 8.01 14.21 -4.44
C TYR A 99 6.89 15.25 -4.33
N TYR A 100 6.11 15.17 -3.26
CA TYR A 100 5.22 16.22 -2.83
C TYR A 100 5.32 16.45 -1.31
N ASN A 101 5.33 17.70 -0.88
CA ASN A 101 5.28 18.07 0.53
C ASN A 101 3.84 17.95 1.04
N GLY A 102 3.44 16.75 1.42
CA GLY A 102 2.10 16.48 1.94
C GLY A 102 1.97 15.05 2.44
N THR A 103 0.78 14.70 2.91
CA THR A 103 0.48 13.33 3.36
C THR A 103 0.41 12.36 2.17
N PRO A 104 0.48 11.04 2.42
CA PRO A 104 0.37 10.02 1.37
C PRO A 104 -0.93 10.13 0.57
N ALA A 105 -2.07 10.36 1.23
CA ALA A 105 -3.35 10.58 0.54
C ALA A 105 -3.33 11.85 -0.34
N ALA A 106 -2.74 12.95 0.14
CA ALA A 106 -2.57 14.16 -0.66
C ALA A 106 -1.63 13.92 -1.86
N CYS A 107 -0.59 13.11 -1.72
CA CYS A 107 0.27 12.68 -2.82
C CYS A 107 -0.51 11.91 -3.89
N THR A 108 -1.45 11.03 -3.49
CA THR A 108 -2.34 10.34 -4.44
C THR A 108 -3.17 11.35 -5.24
N PHE A 109 -3.76 12.37 -4.61
CA PHE A 109 -4.54 13.39 -5.32
C PHE A 109 -3.68 14.27 -6.23
N VAL A 110 -2.52 14.73 -5.75
CA VAL A 110 -1.56 15.49 -6.57
C VAL A 110 -1.08 14.67 -7.75
N ALA A 111 -0.87 13.36 -7.59
CA ALA A 111 -0.53 12.48 -8.69
C ALA A 111 -1.63 12.48 -9.78
N LEU A 112 -2.86 12.20 -9.36
CA LEU A 112 -4.00 12.04 -10.28
C LEU A 112 -4.43 13.35 -10.95
N ASP A 113 -4.41 14.46 -10.22
CA ASP A 113 -5.00 15.72 -10.70
C ASP A 113 -3.94 16.72 -11.21
N TYR A 114 -2.67 16.55 -10.83
CA TYR A 114 -1.57 17.42 -11.23
C TYR A 114 -0.50 16.71 -12.06
N VAL A 115 0.16 15.69 -11.50
CA VAL A 115 1.39 15.10 -12.09
C VAL A 115 1.07 14.32 -13.37
N LEU A 116 0.20 13.31 -13.28
CA LEU A 116 -0.08 12.43 -14.41
C LEU A 116 -0.65 13.19 -15.61
N PRO A 117 -1.67 14.07 -15.47
CA PRO A 117 -2.24 14.78 -16.62
C PRO A 117 -1.28 15.75 -17.31
N ARG A 118 -0.22 16.22 -16.63
CA ARG A 118 0.70 17.25 -17.15
C ARG A 118 2.02 16.69 -17.64
N TYR A 119 2.50 15.61 -17.04
CA TYR A 119 3.86 15.13 -17.26
C TYR A 119 3.91 13.68 -17.75
N ALA A 120 2.90 12.87 -17.46
CA ALA A 120 2.82 11.49 -17.94
C ALA A 120 2.15 11.40 -19.31
N ASN A 121 2.38 10.28 -19.99
CA ASN A 121 1.70 9.92 -21.23
C ASN A 121 0.33 9.25 -21.00
N PHE A 122 -0.18 9.27 -19.76
CA PHE A 122 -1.52 8.83 -19.37
C PHE A 122 -2.02 9.72 -18.23
N SER A 123 -3.35 9.83 -18.06
CA SER A 123 -3.95 10.63 -16.97
C SER A 123 -4.66 9.79 -15.91
N VAL A 124 -4.97 8.53 -16.21
CA VAL A 124 -5.63 7.61 -15.28
C VAL A 124 -4.79 6.33 -15.21
N PRO A 125 -4.26 5.96 -14.03
CA PRO A 125 -3.52 4.71 -13.88
C PRO A 125 -4.48 3.51 -13.92
N ASP A 126 -4.00 2.38 -14.41
CA ASP A 126 -4.71 1.10 -14.39
C ASP A 126 -4.69 0.48 -12.98
N LEU A 127 -3.63 0.78 -12.20
CA LEU A 127 -3.42 0.28 -10.85
C LEU A 127 -2.64 1.29 -10.01
N VAL A 128 -3.06 1.48 -8.75
CA VAL A 128 -2.28 2.17 -7.73
C VAL A 128 -1.68 1.14 -6.78
N VAL A 129 -0.36 1.17 -6.58
CA VAL A 129 0.33 0.32 -5.60
C VAL A 129 1.03 1.19 -4.58
N THR A 130 0.79 0.96 -3.30
CA THR A 130 1.34 1.78 -2.21
C THR A 130 2.23 0.94 -1.29
N GLY A 131 3.37 1.49 -0.89
CA GLY A 131 4.42 0.77 -0.15
C GLY A 131 5.58 0.30 -1.06
N PRO A 132 6.28 -0.80 -0.74
CA PRO A 132 6.15 -1.59 0.49
C PRO A 132 6.60 -0.78 1.70
N ASN A 133 5.71 -0.59 2.68
CA ASN A 133 6.02 0.16 3.91
C ASN A 133 7.11 -0.53 4.76
N TYR A 134 7.95 0.24 5.45
CA TYR A 134 8.78 -0.27 6.54
C TYR A 134 7.95 -0.51 7.81
N GLY A 135 7.65 -1.78 8.07
CA GLY A 135 6.75 -2.20 9.14
C GLY A 135 5.38 -2.62 8.58
N THR A 136 4.71 -3.49 9.33
CA THR A 136 3.42 -4.07 8.93
C THR A 136 2.24 -3.18 9.35
N ASN A 137 1.16 -3.25 8.57
CA ASN A 137 -0.12 -2.58 8.81
C ASN A 137 -1.20 -3.65 9.03
N LEU A 138 -1.20 -4.22 10.25
CA LEU A 138 -2.01 -5.38 10.66
C LEU A 138 -3.15 -4.98 11.60
N GLY A 139 -4.32 -5.56 11.37
CA GLY A 139 -5.57 -5.25 12.04
C GLY A 139 -6.26 -4.02 11.46
N GLY A 140 -7.58 -3.98 11.60
CA GLY A 140 -8.38 -2.83 11.18
C GLY A 140 -7.99 -1.52 11.90
N PHE A 141 -7.48 -1.61 13.14
CA PHE A 141 -6.99 -0.44 13.87
C PHE A 141 -5.77 0.18 13.18
N VAL A 142 -4.70 -0.60 12.95
CA VAL A 142 -3.48 -0.08 12.31
C VAL A 142 -3.75 0.34 10.86
N TRP A 143 -4.61 -0.40 10.14
CA TRP A 143 -5.06 0.00 8.80
C TRP A 143 -5.54 1.45 8.75
N THR A 144 -6.34 1.90 9.73
CA THR A 144 -6.84 3.29 9.76
C THR A 144 -5.80 4.34 10.14
N LEU A 145 -4.69 3.94 10.77
CA LEU A 145 -3.58 4.81 11.17
C LEU A 145 -2.44 4.83 10.14
N SER A 146 -2.44 3.88 9.21
CA SER A 146 -1.40 3.70 8.20
C SER A 146 -1.49 4.75 7.09
N GLY A 147 -0.37 5.44 6.83
CA GLY A 147 -0.28 6.36 5.69
C GLY A 147 -0.24 5.60 4.36
N THR A 148 0.46 4.46 4.30
CA THR A 148 0.44 3.56 3.14
C THR A 148 -0.99 3.10 2.81
N ALA A 149 -1.75 2.64 3.81
CA ALA A 149 -3.16 2.32 3.62
C ALA A 149 -4.00 3.54 3.20
N GLY A 150 -3.75 4.71 3.80
CA GLY A 150 -4.42 5.97 3.46
C GLY A 150 -4.25 6.38 2.00
N ALA A 151 -3.06 6.18 1.42
CA ALA A 151 -2.80 6.41 0.00
C ALA A 151 -3.61 5.48 -0.91
N ALA A 152 -3.68 4.18 -0.58
CA ALA A 152 -4.49 3.22 -1.33
C ALA A 152 -5.98 3.52 -1.18
N TYR A 153 -6.42 3.85 0.04
CA TYR A 153 -7.80 4.20 0.35
C TYR A 153 -8.26 5.45 -0.43
N ALA A 154 -7.40 6.46 -0.59
CA ALA A 154 -7.67 7.64 -1.43
C ALA A 154 -7.89 7.26 -2.91
N ALA A 155 -7.12 6.33 -3.44
CA ALA A 155 -7.28 5.83 -4.81
C ALA A 155 -8.57 4.99 -4.97
N THR A 156 -8.86 4.10 -4.02
CA THR A 156 -10.09 3.28 -4.02
C THR A 156 -11.34 4.15 -4.00
N ASN A 157 -11.35 5.25 -3.22
CA ASN A 157 -12.45 6.23 -3.21
C ASN A 157 -12.60 7.00 -4.53
N ARG A 158 -11.55 7.06 -5.36
CA ARG A 158 -11.60 7.61 -6.72
C ARG A 158 -12.00 6.55 -7.77
N GLY A 159 -12.38 5.35 -7.32
CA GLY A 159 -12.78 4.24 -8.19
C GLY A 159 -11.60 3.54 -8.88
N LEU A 160 -10.37 3.75 -8.40
CA LEU A 160 -9.17 3.13 -8.97
C LEU A 160 -8.82 1.85 -8.20
N PRO A 161 -8.42 0.77 -8.89
CA PRO A 161 -7.86 -0.42 -8.24
C PRO A 161 -6.63 -0.04 -7.40
N ALA A 162 -6.60 -0.45 -6.13
CA ALA A 162 -5.48 -0.14 -5.24
C ALA A 162 -5.04 -1.32 -4.38
N ILE A 163 -3.72 -1.49 -4.28
CA ILE A 163 -3.05 -2.49 -3.43
C ILE A 163 -2.10 -1.77 -2.48
N ALA A 164 -2.29 -1.94 -1.18
CA ALA A 164 -1.36 -1.51 -0.14
C ALA A 164 -0.48 -2.70 0.27
N ILE A 165 0.83 -2.49 0.32
CA ILE A 165 1.81 -3.52 0.67
C ILE A 165 2.70 -2.99 1.79
N SER A 166 2.96 -3.85 2.77
CA SER A 166 3.75 -3.55 3.95
C SER A 166 4.73 -4.68 4.22
N ALA A 167 5.94 -4.39 4.72
CA ALA A 167 6.98 -5.39 4.87
C ALA A 167 7.69 -5.31 6.24
N SER A 168 8.06 -6.46 6.78
CA SER A 168 8.75 -6.55 8.06
C SER A 168 10.28 -6.42 7.90
N ASN A 169 10.73 -5.22 7.50
CA ASN A 169 12.16 -4.93 7.31
C ASN A 169 12.55 -3.54 7.82
N GLN A 170 13.86 -3.34 8.00
CA GLN A 170 14.42 -2.07 8.46
C GLN A 170 14.47 -1.04 7.35
N GLU A 171 14.35 0.23 7.75
CA GLU A 171 14.46 1.39 6.85
C GLU A 171 15.86 1.48 6.25
N VAL A 172 15.94 1.78 4.96
CA VAL A 172 17.20 1.97 4.23
C VAL A 172 17.02 3.00 3.11
N PRO A 173 17.92 3.99 2.95
CA PRO A 173 17.90 4.89 1.81
C PRO A 173 18.10 4.13 0.49
N TYR A 174 17.44 4.56 -0.58
CA TYR A 174 17.53 3.84 -1.86
C TYR A 174 18.96 3.68 -2.41
N PHE A 175 19.82 4.67 -2.16
CA PHE A 175 21.20 4.66 -2.66
C PHE A 175 22.13 3.72 -1.88
N GLU A 176 21.69 3.20 -0.72
CA GLU A 176 22.41 2.18 0.03
C GLU A 176 22.01 0.76 -0.38
N VAL A 177 20.92 0.61 -1.15
CA VAL A 177 20.52 -0.66 -1.76
C VAL A 177 21.42 -0.95 -2.97
N THR A 178 22.62 -1.46 -2.69
CA THR A 178 23.70 -1.65 -3.68
C THR A 178 23.75 -3.06 -4.26
N ASN A 179 23.01 -4.01 -3.69
CA ASN A 179 22.98 -5.40 -4.13
C ASN A 179 21.57 -6.00 -3.98
N ARG A 180 21.35 -7.13 -4.65
CA ARG A 180 20.05 -7.82 -4.69
C ARG A 180 19.78 -8.72 -3.47
N THR A 181 20.68 -8.72 -2.48
CA THR A 181 20.53 -9.46 -1.22
C THR A 181 20.09 -8.55 -0.08
N ASN A 182 19.75 -7.29 -0.36
CA ASN A 182 19.21 -6.38 0.64
C ASN A 182 17.74 -6.76 0.96
N PRO A 183 17.31 -6.72 2.22
CA PRO A 183 15.91 -6.95 2.59
C PRO A 183 14.90 -6.08 1.83
N ALA A 184 15.27 -4.86 1.44
CA ALA A 184 14.42 -4.01 0.62
C ALA A 184 14.18 -4.59 -0.78
N THR A 185 15.20 -5.21 -1.38
CA THR A 185 15.05 -5.92 -2.67
C THR A 185 14.13 -7.12 -2.51
N TRP A 186 14.25 -7.90 -1.44
CA TRP A 186 13.37 -9.04 -1.18
C TRP A 186 11.92 -8.63 -0.96
N ALA A 187 11.69 -7.58 -0.16
CA ALA A 187 10.36 -7.01 0.04
C ALA A 187 9.74 -6.55 -1.29
N ALA A 188 10.51 -5.84 -2.13
CA ALA A 188 10.07 -5.42 -3.44
C ALA A 188 9.80 -6.60 -4.40
N GLN A 189 10.64 -7.64 -4.39
CA GLN A 189 10.46 -8.84 -5.21
C GLN A 189 9.19 -9.59 -4.85
N ALA A 190 8.94 -9.85 -3.56
CA ALA A 190 7.72 -10.49 -3.10
C ALA A 190 6.47 -9.64 -3.43
N SER A 191 6.57 -8.32 -3.27
CA SER A 191 5.50 -7.36 -3.61
C SER A 191 5.16 -7.38 -5.11
N VAL A 192 6.16 -7.26 -5.98
CA VAL A 192 5.97 -7.32 -7.43
C VAL A 192 5.47 -8.70 -7.84
N LYS A 193 6.00 -9.79 -7.28
CA LYS A 193 5.49 -11.15 -7.55
C LYS A 193 4.00 -11.27 -7.24
N PHE A 194 3.55 -10.74 -6.10
CA PHE A 194 2.13 -10.72 -5.75
C PHE A 194 1.31 -9.94 -6.78
N VAL A 195 1.73 -8.71 -7.10
CA VAL A 195 1.00 -7.84 -8.03
C VAL A 195 0.96 -8.41 -9.45
N GLU A 196 2.07 -8.95 -9.96
CA GLU A 196 2.13 -9.62 -11.26
C GLU A 196 1.17 -10.82 -11.33
N ASN A 197 1.13 -11.65 -10.28
CA ASN A 197 0.19 -12.77 -10.20
C ASN A 197 -1.26 -12.28 -10.12
N PHE A 198 -1.50 -11.19 -9.40
CA PHE A 198 -2.82 -10.56 -9.29
C PHE A 198 -3.30 -10.05 -10.66
N ILE A 199 -2.43 -9.37 -11.42
CA ILE A 199 -2.70 -8.90 -12.78
C ILE A 199 -2.94 -10.09 -13.73
N ALA A 200 -2.09 -11.12 -13.67
CA ALA A 200 -2.18 -12.27 -14.57
C ALA A 200 -3.44 -13.12 -14.37
N THR A 201 -4.03 -13.08 -13.18
CA THR A 201 -5.25 -13.82 -12.83
C THR A 201 -6.53 -13.00 -12.94
N ALA A 202 -6.42 -11.70 -13.23
CA ALA A 202 -7.58 -10.84 -13.46
C ALA A 202 -8.37 -11.26 -14.70
N ALA A 203 -9.67 -10.97 -14.70
CA ALA A 203 -10.53 -11.26 -15.84
C ALA A 203 -10.05 -10.50 -17.09
N LYS A 204 -9.96 -11.20 -18.23
CA LYS A 204 -9.58 -10.58 -19.51
C LYS A 204 -10.53 -9.41 -19.83
N ASN A 205 -9.97 -8.21 -20.03
CA ASN A 205 -10.70 -6.96 -20.31
C ASN A 205 -11.65 -6.50 -19.19
N GLY A 206 -11.55 -7.07 -17.98
CA GLY A 206 -12.27 -6.61 -16.79
C GLY A 206 -11.40 -5.72 -15.90
N PRO A 207 -12.00 -4.99 -14.94
CA PRO A 207 -11.22 -4.23 -13.97
C PRO A 207 -10.43 -5.20 -13.07
N LEU A 208 -9.23 -4.78 -12.63
CA LEU A 208 -8.40 -5.57 -11.71
C LEU A 208 -9.11 -5.80 -10.37
N LEU A 209 -9.90 -4.82 -9.92
CA LEU A 209 -10.70 -4.87 -8.70
C LEU A 209 -12.08 -4.26 -8.98
N PRO A 210 -13.16 -4.75 -8.34
CA PRO A 210 -14.45 -4.06 -8.39
C PRO A 210 -14.37 -2.65 -7.78
N ILE A 211 -15.28 -1.76 -8.18
CA ILE A 211 -15.34 -0.40 -7.65
C ILE A 211 -15.52 -0.45 -6.13
N GLY A 212 -14.71 0.34 -5.42
CA GLY A 212 -14.76 0.44 -3.97
C GLY A 212 -14.01 -0.68 -3.23
N TYR A 213 -13.35 -1.60 -3.93
CA TYR A 213 -12.53 -2.66 -3.34
C TYR A 213 -11.04 -2.35 -3.45
N GLY A 214 -10.28 -2.76 -2.43
CA GLY A 214 -8.83 -2.75 -2.44
C GLY A 214 -8.24 -3.95 -1.70
N VAL A 215 -6.90 -4.05 -1.73
CA VAL A 215 -6.15 -5.15 -1.10
C VAL A 215 -5.12 -4.60 -0.13
N ASN A 216 -5.01 -5.22 1.05
CA ASN A 216 -3.93 -5.02 2.02
C ASN A 216 -3.07 -6.28 2.06
N VAL A 217 -1.76 -6.12 1.87
CA VAL A 217 -0.78 -7.20 1.89
C VAL A 217 0.28 -6.90 2.94
N ASN A 218 0.56 -7.86 3.82
CA ASN A 218 1.65 -7.74 4.77
C ASN A 218 2.63 -8.88 4.59
N LEU A 219 3.90 -8.54 4.38
CA LEU A 219 4.99 -9.49 4.25
C LEU A 219 5.62 -9.76 5.62
N PRO A 220 5.93 -11.02 5.94
CA PRO A 220 6.66 -11.39 7.15
C PRO A 220 8.12 -10.93 7.04
N VAL A 221 8.92 -11.22 8.07
CA VAL A 221 10.37 -11.00 8.00
C VAL A 221 10.94 -11.92 6.93
N LEU A 222 11.49 -11.33 5.86
CA LEU A 222 12.13 -12.06 4.79
C LEU A 222 13.63 -12.21 5.06
N THR A 223 14.18 -13.38 4.74
CA THR A 223 15.60 -13.70 4.92
C THR A 223 16.20 -14.26 3.64
N GLU A 224 17.52 -14.36 3.58
CA GLU A 224 18.20 -14.95 2.42
C GLU A 224 17.69 -16.37 2.10
N LYS A 225 17.34 -17.15 3.13
CA LYS A 225 16.81 -18.51 2.97
C LYS A 225 15.30 -18.57 2.72
N ASP A 226 14.58 -17.52 3.11
CA ASP A 226 13.12 -17.48 3.11
C ASP A 226 12.65 -16.07 2.74
N HIS A 227 12.69 -15.77 1.44
CA HIS A 227 12.27 -14.49 0.85
C HIS A 227 11.16 -14.66 -0.19
N ASP A 228 10.57 -15.86 -0.28
CA ASP A 228 9.43 -16.16 -1.16
C ASP A 228 8.26 -16.70 -0.32
N PRO A 229 7.55 -15.81 0.42
CA PRO A 229 6.56 -16.25 1.38
C PRO A 229 5.32 -16.84 0.70
N GLU A 230 4.68 -17.79 1.37
CA GLU A 230 3.33 -18.24 1.02
C GLU A 230 2.32 -17.11 1.29
N PHE A 231 1.49 -16.78 0.29
CA PHE A 231 0.40 -15.82 0.44
C PHE A 231 -0.88 -16.52 0.90
N VAL A 232 -1.49 -16.00 1.98
CA VAL A 232 -2.69 -16.55 2.60
C VAL A 232 -3.78 -15.50 2.64
N GLN A 233 -4.98 -15.85 2.16
CA GLN A 233 -6.15 -14.99 2.31
C GLN A 233 -6.54 -14.87 3.79
N THR A 234 -6.71 -13.63 4.24
CA THR A 234 -6.94 -13.28 5.65
C THR A 234 -8.12 -12.34 5.82
N ARG A 235 -8.51 -12.16 7.08
CA ARG A 235 -9.37 -11.05 7.52
C ARG A 235 -8.59 -10.12 8.44
N PHE A 236 -9.01 -8.85 8.52
CA PHE A 236 -8.41 -7.86 9.42
C PHE A 236 -8.60 -8.18 10.91
N THR A 237 -9.75 -8.77 11.26
CA THR A 237 -10.11 -9.14 12.65
C THR A 237 -9.54 -10.51 13.04
N GLY A 238 -9.56 -10.86 14.34
CA GLY A 238 -9.20 -12.19 14.82
C GLY A 238 -7.71 -12.33 15.05
N ASN A 239 -7.22 -11.74 16.15
CA ASN A 239 -5.80 -11.47 16.51
C ASN A 239 -5.32 -10.05 16.13
N ALA A 240 -6.22 -9.13 15.84
CA ALA A 240 -5.87 -7.72 15.65
C ALA A 240 -5.45 -7.07 16.98
N HIS A 241 -4.39 -6.27 16.93
CA HIS A 241 -3.93 -5.46 18.05
C HIS A 241 -4.62 -4.07 18.05
N VAL A 242 -4.69 -3.48 19.24
CA VAL A 242 -5.06 -2.07 19.48
C VAL A 242 -4.10 -1.53 20.55
N ASN A 243 -3.77 -0.25 20.43
CA ASN A 243 -2.84 0.41 21.33
C ASN A 243 -3.46 0.67 22.71
N GLU A 244 -2.65 0.49 23.76
CA GLU A 244 -2.81 1.15 25.06
C GLU A 244 -1.75 2.23 25.23
N ALA A 245 -2.10 3.33 25.89
CA ALA A 245 -1.14 4.36 26.24
C ALA A 245 -0.34 3.93 27.47
N VAL A 246 0.99 4.00 27.38
CA VAL A 246 1.91 3.60 28.45
C VAL A 246 2.70 4.81 28.89
N LEU A 247 2.55 5.19 30.16
CA LEU A 247 3.34 6.28 30.77
C LEU A 247 4.79 5.84 30.97
N ASP A 248 5.73 6.64 30.49
CA ASP A 248 7.12 6.68 30.96
C ASP A 248 7.16 7.63 32.17
N PRO A 249 7.20 7.11 33.41
CA PRO A 249 7.09 7.94 34.60
C PRO A 249 8.32 8.81 34.85
N GLU A 250 9.48 8.44 34.30
CA GLU A 250 10.72 9.22 34.44
C GLU A 250 10.71 10.46 33.56
N LYS A 251 10.15 10.33 32.35
CA LYS A 251 10.08 11.43 31.38
C LYS A 251 8.78 12.22 31.46
N GLY A 252 7.74 11.67 32.08
CA GLY A 252 6.39 12.24 32.05
C GLY A 252 5.75 12.22 30.66
N THR A 253 6.20 11.32 29.78
CA THR A 253 5.73 11.17 28.39
C THR A 253 5.02 9.84 28.20
N PHE A 254 4.22 9.70 27.14
CA PHE A 254 3.58 8.43 26.81
C PHE A 254 4.22 7.77 25.59
N THR A 255 4.30 6.44 25.63
CA THR A 255 4.47 5.57 24.47
C THR A 255 3.22 4.70 24.32
N TRP A 256 3.27 3.69 23.45
CA TRP A 256 2.20 2.73 23.24
C TRP A 256 2.67 1.29 23.48
N ALA A 257 1.71 0.43 23.85
CA ALA A 257 1.84 -1.03 23.83
C ALA A 257 0.57 -1.65 23.25
N ASN A 258 0.52 -2.97 23.10
CA ASN A 258 -0.69 -3.67 22.65
C ASN A 258 -1.53 -4.10 23.85
N ILE A 259 -2.83 -3.79 23.84
CA ILE A 259 -3.80 -4.29 24.85
C ILE A 259 -3.74 -5.82 24.93
N LYS A 260 -3.66 -6.36 26.16
CA LYS A 260 -3.67 -7.81 26.45
C LYS A 260 -4.67 -8.18 27.56
N PRO A 261 -5.48 -9.26 27.39
CA PRO A 261 -5.69 -10.02 26.15
C PRO A 261 -6.32 -9.13 25.04
N TYR A 262 -6.31 -9.61 23.79
CA TYR A 262 -6.79 -8.86 22.63
C TYR A 262 -8.14 -8.14 22.88
N ALA A 263 -8.21 -6.86 22.52
CA ALA A 263 -9.44 -6.09 22.66
C ALA A 263 -10.58 -6.67 21.82
N ALA A 264 -11.76 -6.85 22.43
CA ALA A 264 -12.90 -7.47 21.76
C ALA A 264 -13.42 -6.65 20.57
N GLY A 265 -13.41 -5.31 20.68
CA GLY A 265 -13.96 -4.42 19.65
C GLY A 265 -13.31 -4.59 18.27
N VAL A 266 -11.98 -4.51 18.20
CA VAL A 266 -11.23 -4.69 16.92
C VAL A 266 -11.29 -6.11 16.37
N ASN A 267 -11.69 -7.08 17.22
CA ASN A 267 -11.75 -8.49 16.87
C ASN A 267 -13.19 -9.01 16.66
N ALA A 268 -14.19 -8.15 16.81
CA ALA A 268 -15.58 -8.49 16.53
C ALA A 268 -15.74 -8.76 15.03
N CYS A 269 -16.19 -9.97 14.68
CA CYS A 269 -16.48 -10.32 13.30
C CYS A 269 -17.94 -10.02 12.99
N ILE A 270 -18.20 -8.86 12.41
CA ILE A 270 -19.55 -8.39 12.09
C ILE A 270 -19.89 -8.69 10.63
N ASN A 271 -18.96 -8.35 9.72
CA ASN A 271 -19.07 -8.58 8.28
C ASN A 271 -17.90 -9.42 7.77
N GLY A 272 -18.12 -10.08 6.63
CA GLY A 272 -17.10 -10.89 5.96
C GLY A 272 -17.02 -12.32 6.46
N ASN A 273 -15.99 -13.05 6.03
CA ASN A 273 -15.84 -14.47 6.34
C ASN A 273 -15.01 -14.69 7.62
N CYS A 274 -15.69 -14.96 8.73
CA CYS A 274 -15.05 -15.20 10.04
C CYS A 274 -14.23 -16.50 10.13
N SER A 275 -14.37 -17.41 9.16
CA SER A 275 -13.56 -18.65 9.12
C SER A 275 -12.13 -18.41 8.64
N LEU A 276 -11.86 -17.26 8.02
CA LEU A 276 -10.51 -16.87 7.61
C LEU A 276 -9.62 -16.58 8.84
N PRO A 277 -8.31 -16.90 8.77
CA PRO A 277 -7.37 -16.52 9.80
C PRO A 277 -7.18 -14.99 9.81
N GLY A 278 -6.87 -14.44 10.98
CA GLY A 278 -6.51 -13.03 11.07
C GLY A 278 -5.12 -12.76 10.54
N GLU A 279 -4.93 -11.57 9.95
CA GLU A 279 -3.66 -11.23 9.31
C GLU A 279 -2.47 -11.18 10.27
N THR A 280 -2.67 -10.69 11.51
CA THR A 280 -1.60 -10.68 12.52
C THR A 280 -1.05 -12.08 12.76
N TYR A 281 -1.93 -13.05 12.98
CA TYR A 281 -1.55 -14.44 13.22
C TYR A 281 -0.77 -15.03 12.03
N VAL A 282 -1.23 -14.78 10.80
CA VAL A 282 -0.57 -15.28 9.59
C VAL A 282 0.85 -14.74 9.45
N VAL A 283 1.03 -13.43 9.66
CA VAL A 283 2.34 -12.78 9.51
C VAL A 283 3.31 -13.17 10.62
N GLU A 284 2.84 -13.27 11.87
CA GLU A 284 3.64 -13.77 12.99
C GLU A 284 4.14 -15.20 12.78
N ASN A 285 3.45 -15.99 11.95
CA ASN A 285 3.83 -17.36 11.59
C ASN A 285 4.57 -17.45 10.25
N GLY A 286 5.18 -16.35 9.78
CA GLY A 286 6.11 -16.35 8.65
C GLY A 286 5.45 -16.42 7.27
N LYS A 287 4.14 -16.15 7.17
CA LYS A 287 3.42 -16.13 5.89
C LYS A 287 2.99 -14.71 5.52
N ALA A 288 2.78 -14.44 4.24
CA ALA A 288 2.24 -13.16 3.78
C ALA A 288 0.71 -13.14 3.90
N SER A 289 0.15 -12.11 4.51
CA SER A 289 -1.31 -11.95 4.60
C SER A 289 -1.85 -11.21 3.38
N VAL A 290 -3.07 -11.56 2.96
CA VAL A 290 -3.81 -10.91 1.88
C VAL A 290 -5.24 -10.66 2.35
N SER A 291 -5.52 -9.44 2.79
CA SER A 291 -6.83 -9.02 3.27
C SER A 291 -7.50 -8.10 2.24
N PHE A 292 -8.73 -8.40 1.84
CA PHE A 292 -9.53 -7.52 0.99
C PHE A 292 -10.32 -6.53 1.86
N TYR A 293 -10.46 -5.29 1.40
CA TYR A 293 -11.29 -4.28 2.04
C TYR A 293 -12.23 -3.61 1.05
N THR A 294 -13.29 -2.99 1.59
CA THR A 294 -14.18 -2.09 0.85
C THR A 294 -14.17 -0.70 1.50
N VAL A 295 -14.63 0.31 0.75
CA VAL A 295 -14.83 1.69 1.25
C VAL A 295 -16.29 1.99 1.59
N ASP A 296 -17.13 0.96 1.67
CA ASP A 296 -18.53 1.08 2.07
C ASP A 296 -18.66 0.93 3.59
N TYR A 297 -19.01 2.03 4.26
CA TYR A 297 -19.21 2.10 5.71
C TYR A 297 -20.69 2.01 6.10
N THR A 298 -21.57 1.69 5.15
CA THR A 298 -22.99 1.49 5.44
C THR A 298 -23.13 0.43 6.53
N ALA A 299 -24.00 0.71 7.50
CA ALA A 299 -24.19 -0.19 8.62
C ALA A 299 -24.65 -1.57 8.12
N PRO A 300 -24.16 -2.66 8.72
CA PRO A 300 -24.49 -4.01 8.29
C PRO A 300 -25.96 -4.33 8.52
N GLU A 301 -26.55 -5.15 7.66
CA GLU A 301 -27.90 -5.69 7.85
C GLU A 301 -27.86 -6.83 8.88
N THR A 302 -28.00 -6.47 10.16
CA THR A 302 -28.00 -7.40 11.30
C THR A 302 -29.07 -7.03 12.31
N GLU A 303 -29.46 -7.98 13.17
CA GLU A 303 -30.41 -7.74 14.27
C GLU A 303 -29.97 -6.58 15.19
N TYR A 304 -28.66 -6.39 15.37
CA TYR A 304 -28.13 -5.28 16.17
C TYR A 304 -28.40 -3.94 15.50
N THR A 305 -28.19 -3.84 14.19
CA THR A 305 -28.47 -2.62 13.43
C THR A 305 -29.96 -2.33 13.39
N GLU A 306 -30.81 -3.34 13.15
CA GLU A 306 -32.27 -3.20 13.17
C GLU A 306 -32.77 -2.68 14.52
N SER A 307 -32.28 -3.25 15.63
CA SER A 307 -32.62 -2.80 16.97
C SER A 307 -32.20 -1.34 17.22
N LEU A 308 -31.04 -0.91 16.71
CA LEU A 308 -30.60 0.48 16.79
C LEU A 308 -31.49 1.41 15.97
N ILE A 309 -31.91 1.00 14.76
CA ILE A 309 -32.82 1.76 13.91
C ILE A 309 -34.17 1.94 14.61
N ASP A 310 -34.74 0.89 15.20
CA ASP A 310 -36.01 0.98 15.93
C ASP A 310 -35.95 1.92 17.13
N ARG A 311 -34.80 1.99 17.82
CA ARG A 311 -34.58 2.93 18.93
C ARG A 311 -34.62 4.38 18.49
N VAL A 312 -34.17 4.68 17.27
CA VAL A 312 -34.11 6.05 16.74
C VAL A 312 -35.28 6.40 15.83
N ALA A 313 -36.09 5.42 15.42
CA ALA A 313 -37.20 5.55 14.49
C ALA A 313 -38.25 6.61 14.86
N SER A 314 -38.36 6.98 16.13
CA SER A 314 -39.30 8.02 16.59
C SER A 314 -38.84 9.45 16.26
N PHE A 315 -37.55 9.65 15.92
CA PHE A 315 -36.97 10.96 15.64
C PHE A 315 -36.05 11.01 14.41
N ILE A 316 -35.83 9.88 13.73
CA ILE A 316 -35.33 9.86 12.35
C ILE A 316 -36.49 9.48 11.43
N GLY A 317 -36.70 10.23 10.35
CA GLY A 317 -37.72 9.88 9.36
C GLY A 317 -37.41 8.51 8.76
N LYS A 318 -38.41 7.62 8.73
CA LYS A 318 -38.36 6.38 7.93
C LYS A 318 -38.64 6.70 6.47
#